data_AF-A0A8H5L369-F1
#
_entry.id   AF-A0A8H5L369-F1
#
_cell.length_a   1.000
_cell.length_b   1.000
_cell.length_c   1.000
_cell.angle_alpha   90.00
_cell.angle_beta   90.00
_cell.angle_gamma   90.00
#
_symmetry.space_group_name_H-M   'P 1'
#
loop_
_entity.id
_entity.type
_entity.pdbx_description
1 polymer ?
#
loop_
_entity_poly.entity_id
_entity_poly.type
_entity_poly.pdbx_seq_one_letter_code
_entity_poly.pdbx_strand_id
1 'polypeptide(L)'
;MKLQAKSGGNSRDFAIVFIIGTLIPALHFISPATTSNQALGAPGAGKGTLSAYLAQKHNLVHYSVGDGLRAWMRVNRSTELAAKIQSKLDNQGFLTSEDLNPFIYREVLDAINRNESEVKGILIDGYPRCIEQLDSFGTWPFQDMMPLAPGDDGRVSLDIKPDLVLSFQITKENARARYLGRARDTNDSADKFEKRFKEYELETVPVEEEYRNRGILVFIDVNGTKEENIEALTGSLQQCVIWQKVTST
;
A
#
# COMPACT_ATOMS: atom_id res chain seq x y z
N MET A 1 9.08 -9.49 17.32
CA MET A 1 10.15 -8.88 18.14
C MET A 1 10.32 -7.47 17.60
N LYS A 2 10.07 -6.42 18.40
CA LYS A 2 10.10 -5.02 17.93
C LYS A 2 11.49 -4.66 17.36
N LEU A 3 11.52 -3.95 16.25
CA LEU A 3 12.74 -3.43 15.62
C LEU A 3 13.46 -2.52 16.62
N GLN A 4 14.67 -2.89 17.06
CA GLN A 4 15.57 -2.00 17.77
C GLN A 4 16.60 -1.46 16.79
N ALA A 5 16.44 -0.21 16.38
CA ALA A 5 17.49 0.52 15.67
C ALA A 5 18.70 0.69 16.61
N LYS A 6 19.82 0.06 16.28
CA LYS A 6 21.09 0.26 17.00
C LYS A 6 21.71 1.58 16.56
N SER A 7 21.36 2.64 17.28
CA SER A 7 22.19 3.83 17.45
C SER A 7 21.77 4.49 18.76
N GLY A 8 22.75 4.77 19.63
CA GLY A 8 22.63 5.16 21.03
C GLY A 8 21.31 5.76 21.51
N GLY A 9 20.68 5.07 22.48
CA GLY A 9 19.90 5.73 23.53
C GLY A 9 18.51 6.24 23.18
N ASN A 10 17.66 5.41 22.54
CA ASN A 10 16.23 5.25 22.85
C ASN A 10 15.64 4.28 21.83
N SER A 11 15.03 3.19 22.30
CA SER A 11 14.22 2.31 21.46
C SER A 11 13.00 3.11 20.98
N ARG A 12 13.09 3.76 19.82
CA ARG A 12 11.95 4.43 19.19
C ARG A 12 11.02 3.35 18.65
N ASP A 13 9.80 3.31 19.18
CA ASP A 13 8.72 2.48 18.64
C ASP A 13 8.23 3.12 17.33
N PHE A 14 8.52 2.49 16.18
CA PHE A 14 8.17 2.97 14.84
C PHE A 14 7.07 2.10 14.23
N ALA A 15 5.90 2.67 13.96
CA ALA A 15 4.75 1.96 13.41
C ALA A 15 4.86 1.74 11.90
N ILE A 16 4.54 0.54 11.42
CA ILE A 16 4.40 0.27 9.98
C ILE A 16 2.93 -0.06 9.68
N VAL A 17 2.26 0.88 9.02
CA VAL A 17 0.85 0.76 8.63
C VAL A 17 0.77 0.54 7.12
N PHE A 18 0.03 -0.46 6.69
CA PHE A 18 -0.26 -0.66 5.28
C PHE A 18 -1.74 -0.34 5.01
N ILE A 19 -2.02 0.24 3.84
CA ILE A 19 -3.40 0.49 3.39
C ILE A 19 -3.67 -0.29 2.13
N ILE A 20 -4.71 -1.12 2.20
CA ILE A 20 -5.31 -1.87 1.12
C ILE A 20 -6.76 -1.35 0.97
N GLY A 21 -7.28 -1.17 -0.24
CA GLY A 21 -8.64 -0.64 -0.44
C GLY A 21 -9.56 -1.73 -0.95
N THR A 22 -10.77 -1.87 -0.42
CA THR A 22 -11.55 -3.12 -0.52
C THR A 22 -13.05 -2.96 -0.79
N LEU A 23 -13.82 -4.06 -0.86
CA LEU A 23 -15.27 -4.12 -1.08
C LEU A 23 -15.98 -4.89 0.05
N ILE A 24 -17.29 -4.67 0.22
CA ILE A 24 -18.17 -5.61 0.96
C ILE A 24 -18.56 -6.75 0.01
N PRO A 25 -18.19 -8.02 0.25
CA PRO A 25 -18.52 -9.09 -0.67
C PRO A 25 -20.01 -9.42 -0.62
N ALA A 26 -20.68 -9.38 -1.77
CA ALA A 26 -21.86 -10.21 -2.00
C ALA A 26 -21.35 -11.61 -2.34
N LEU A 27 -21.80 -12.65 -1.61
CA LEU A 27 -21.45 -14.05 -1.83
C LEU A 27 -21.35 -14.39 -3.33
N HIS A 28 -20.24 -15.00 -3.80
CA HIS A 28 -20.18 -16.26 -4.59
C HIS A 28 -18.80 -16.58 -5.20
N PHE A 29 -18.56 -17.90 -5.29
CA PHE A 29 -17.54 -18.75 -5.95
C PHE A 29 -16.55 -18.18 -7.00
N ILE A 30 -15.28 -18.62 -6.91
CA ILE A 30 -14.15 -18.32 -7.81
C ILE A 30 -13.89 -19.47 -8.81
N SER A 31 -13.59 -19.14 -10.08
CA SER A 31 -12.97 -19.99 -11.11
C SER A 31 -11.80 -19.21 -11.76
N PRO A 32 -10.69 -19.85 -12.20
CA PRO A 32 -9.49 -19.12 -12.61
C PRO A 32 -9.46 -18.80 -14.11
N ALA A 33 -9.02 -17.59 -14.47
CA ALA A 33 -8.28 -17.29 -15.70
C ALA A 33 -7.68 -15.86 -15.67
N THR A 34 -6.38 -15.82 -15.95
CA THR A 34 -5.43 -14.69 -16.05
C THR A 34 -5.83 -13.54 -16.97
N THR A 35 -5.75 -12.30 -16.47
CA THR A 35 -5.16 -11.10 -17.11
C THR A 35 -5.06 -10.00 -16.04
N SER A 36 -3.88 -9.42 -15.78
CA SER A 36 -3.63 -8.59 -14.58
C SER A 36 -3.05 -7.19 -14.89
N ASN A 37 -3.87 -6.15 -14.82
CA ASN A 37 -3.49 -4.76 -14.62
C ASN A 37 -3.56 -4.37 -13.13
N GLN A 38 -2.82 -3.32 -12.80
CA GLN A 38 -2.60 -2.93 -11.42
C GLN A 38 -3.62 -1.91 -10.92
N ALA A 39 -4.56 -2.36 -10.08
CA ALA A 39 -5.38 -1.49 -9.23
C ALA A 39 -4.83 -1.49 -7.79
N LEU A 40 -4.36 -0.32 -7.34
CA LEU A 40 -4.10 -0.03 -5.93
C LEU A 40 -5.46 -0.08 -5.25
N GLY A 41 -5.81 -1.15 -4.51
CA GLY A 41 -7.14 -1.39 -3.93
C GLY A 41 -8.33 -1.15 -4.87
N ALA A 42 -9.56 -1.22 -4.38
CA ALA A 42 -10.73 -0.90 -5.20
C ALA A 42 -10.58 0.51 -5.84
N PRO A 43 -10.57 0.63 -7.18
CA PRO A 43 -10.42 1.91 -7.85
C PRO A 43 -11.64 2.79 -7.55
N GLY A 44 -11.43 4.00 -7.03
CA GLY A 44 -12.55 4.87 -6.59
C GLY A 44 -12.81 4.87 -5.09
N ALA A 45 -12.14 4.03 -4.31
CA ALA A 45 -12.27 3.99 -2.84
C ALA A 45 -11.76 5.24 -2.09
N GLY A 46 -11.17 6.23 -2.77
CA GLY A 46 -10.67 7.45 -2.11
C GLY A 46 -9.40 7.26 -1.27
N LYS A 47 -8.67 6.14 -1.47
CA LYS A 47 -7.45 5.79 -0.72
C LYS A 47 -6.49 6.93 -0.52
N GLY A 48 -5.94 7.51 -1.59
CA GLY A 48 -4.94 8.58 -1.46
C GLY A 48 -5.43 9.77 -0.61
N THR A 49 -6.72 10.10 -0.65
CA THR A 49 -7.30 11.16 0.20
C THR A 49 -7.32 10.75 1.67
N LEU A 50 -7.77 9.54 1.97
CA LEU A 50 -7.85 9.02 3.34
C LEU A 50 -6.47 8.69 3.92
N SER A 51 -5.56 8.13 3.11
CA SER A 51 -4.14 7.88 3.44
C SER A 51 -3.43 9.19 3.78
N ALA A 52 -3.60 10.24 2.97
CA ALA A 52 -3.00 11.54 3.23
C ALA A 52 -3.56 12.19 4.51
N TYR A 53 -4.89 12.10 4.72
CA TYR A 53 -5.52 12.56 5.95
C TYR A 53 -4.95 11.84 7.17
N LEU A 54 -4.87 10.51 7.13
CA LEU A 54 -4.39 9.69 8.24
C LEU A 54 -2.93 9.99 8.57
N ALA A 55 -2.08 10.06 7.54
CA ALA A 55 -0.67 10.37 7.68
C ALA A 55 -0.45 11.74 8.32
N GLN A 56 -1.16 12.76 7.86
CA GLN A 56 -1.08 14.10 8.45
C GLN A 56 -1.59 14.12 9.90
N LYS A 57 -2.73 13.49 10.17
CA LYS A 57 -3.38 13.49 11.48
C LYS A 57 -2.55 12.78 12.56
N HIS A 58 -1.79 11.75 12.19
CA HIS A 58 -1.04 10.89 13.11
C HIS A 58 0.48 11.00 12.96
N ASN A 59 0.95 11.97 12.18
CA ASN A 59 2.37 12.20 11.90
C ASN A 59 3.12 10.96 11.40
N LEU A 60 2.53 10.32 10.38
CA LEU A 60 3.13 9.19 9.67
C LEU A 60 3.73 9.67 8.35
N VAL A 61 4.83 9.05 7.92
CA VAL A 61 5.34 9.21 6.56
C VAL A 61 4.38 8.52 5.60
N HIS A 62 3.79 9.26 4.67
CA HIS A 62 2.96 8.65 3.62
C HIS A 62 3.83 8.27 2.41
N TYR A 63 3.84 6.99 2.06
CA TYR A 63 4.45 6.49 0.83
C TYR A 63 3.40 5.84 -0.08
N SER A 64 3.08 6.50 -1.19
CA SER A 64 2.28 5.93 -2.28
C SER A 64 3.21 5.21 -3.26
N VAL A 65 3.12 3.88 -3.33
CA VAL A 65 4.00 3.07 -4.21
C VAL A 65 3.87 3.50 -5.67
N GLY A 66 2.64 3.78 -6.11
CA GLY A 66 2.37 4.24 -7.46
C GLY A 66 2.99 5.60 -7.77
N ASP A 67 2.89 6.57 -6.85
CA ASP A 67 3.46 7.90 -7.05
C ASP A 67 4.98 7.90 -6.95
N GLY A 68 5.53 7.17 -5.98
CA GLY A 68 6.97 6.99 -5.81
C GLY A 68 7.62 6.39 -7.05
N LEU A 69 7.02 5.32 -7.60
CA LEU A 69 7.51 4.71 -8.83
C LEU A 69 7.43 5.66 -10.03
N ARG A 70 6.30 6.36 -10.20
CA ARG A 70 6.15 7.36 -11.27
C ARG A 70 7.17 8.49 -11.15
N ALA A 71 7.40 9.01 -9.95
CA ALA A 71 8.40 10.04 -9.70
C ALA A 71 9.81 9.54 -10.05
N TRP A 72 10.18 8.35 -9.55
CA TRP A 72 11.46 7.73 -9.85
C TRP A 72 11.67 7.53 -11.35
N MET A 73 10.68 6.98 -12.07
CA MET A 73 10.75 6.79 -13.52
C MET A 73 10.93 8.11 -14.29
N ARG A 74 10.31 9.21 -13.85
CA ARG A 74 10.46 10.52 -14.51
C ARG A 74 11.89 11.05 -14.44
N VAL A 75 12.60 10.79 -13.34
CA VAL A 75 13.99 11.23 -13.15
C VAL A 75 14.98 10.25 -13.81
N ASN A 76 14.62 8.97 -13.91
CA ASN A 76 15.49 7.88 -14.38
C ASN A 76 15.15 7.36 -15.79
N ARG A 77 14.51 8.18 -16.63
CA ARG A 77 14.01 7.76 -17.97
C ARG A 77 15.07 7.16 -18.89
N SER A 78 16.34 7.48 -18.69
CA SER A 78 17.47 6.96 -19.48
C SER A 78 17.98 5.59 -19.02
N THR A 79 17.46 5.05 -17.91
CA THR A 79 17.93 3.77 -17.35
C THR A 79 17.17 2.58 -17.96
N GLU A 80 17.87 1.45 -18.12
CA GLU A 80 17.26 0.20 -18.59
C GLU A 80 16.15 -0.29 -17.67
N LEU A 81 16.31 -0.11 -16.34
CA LEU A 81 15.30 -0.46 -15.37
C LEU A 81 14.02 0.36 -15.55
N ALA A 82 14.13 1.69 -15.76
CA ALA A 82 12.96 2.51 -16.03
C ALA A 82 12.27 2.13 -17.34
N ALA A 83 13.04 1.77 -18.38
CA ALA A 83 12.47 1.28 -19.64
C ALA A 83 11.74 -0.06 -19.47
N LYS A 84 12.30 -1.00 -18.70
CA LYS A 84 11.68 -2.30 -18.37
C LYS A 84 10.36 -2.10 -17.63
N ILE A 85 10.36 -1.25 -16.60
CA ILE A 85 9.15 -0.94 -15.81
C ILE A 85 8.11 -0.23 -16.68
N GLN A 86 8.52 0.76 -17.48
CA GLN A 86 7.61 1.46 -18.40
C GLN A 86 6.99 0.49 -19.41
N SER A 87 7.78 -0.41 -20.00
CA SER A 87 7.29 -1.44 -20.91
C SER A 87 6.27 -2.37 -20.24
N LYS A 88 6.52 -2.78 -18.99
CA LYS A 88 5.53 -3.54 -18.20
C LYS A 88 4.23 -2.75 -18.03
N LEU A 89 4.32 -1.47 -17.65
CA LEU A 89 3.14 -0.62 -17.45
C LEU A 89 2.35 -0.36 -18.73
N ASP A 90 3.04 -0.11 -19.86
CA ASP A 90 2.42 0.15 -21.16
C ASP A 90 1.69 -1.08 -21.69
N ASN A 91 2.27 -2.26 -21.47
CA ASN A 91 1.66 -3.55 -21.79
C ASN A 91 0.61 -4.00 -20.76
N GLN A 92 0.30 -3.14 -19.80
CA GLN A 92 -0.63 -3.41 -18.70
C GLN A 92 -0.23 -4.66 -17.88
N GLY A 93 1.06 -4.98 -17.84
CA GLY A 93 1.64 -6.08 -17.07
C GLY A 93 1.73 -5.79 -15.58
N PHE A 94 1.88 -6.86 -14.80
CA PHE A 94 2.02 -6.82 -13.36
C PHE A 94 3.45 -6.43 -12.95
N LEU A 95 3.59 -5.44 -12.06
CA LEU A 95 4.85 -5.22 -11.35
C LEU A 95 4.93 -6.20 -10.19
N THR A 96 5.89 -7.09 -10.29
CA THR A 96 6.22 -8.14 -9.32
C THR A 96 6.79 -7.53 -8.04
N SER A 97 6.95 -8.36 -7.01
CA SER A 97 7.66 -7.92 -5.82
C SER A 97 9.07 -7.44 -6.15
N GLU A 98 9.80 -8.12 -7.05
CA GLU A 98 11.15 -7.72 -7.50
C GLU A 98 11.19 -6.29 -8.06
N ASP A 99 10.14 -5.88 -8.78
CA ASP A 99 10.05 -4.54 -9.35
C ASP A 99 9.76 -3.45 -8.31
N LEU A 100 9.12 -3.77 -7.18
CA LEU A 100 8.57 -2.79 -6.23
C LEU A 100 9.31 -2.74 -4.89
N ASN A 101 9.74 -3.91 -4.42
CA ASN A 101 10.38 -4.12 -3.13
C ASN A 101 11.57 -3.19 -2.86
N PRO A 102 12.51 -2.98 -3.78
CA PRO A 102 13.65 -2.11 -3.52
C PRO A 102 13.25 -0.66 -3.23
N PHE A 103 12.19 -0.17 -3.88
CA PHE A 103 11.67 1.17 -3.66
C PHE A 103 10.98 1.29 -2.30
N ILE A 104 10.12 0.33 -1.96
CA ILE A 104 9.42 0.30 -0.67
C ILE A 104 10.43 0.22 0.48
N TYR A 105 11.44 -0.64 0.34
CA TYR A 105 12.49 -0.81 1.34
C TYR A 105 13.26 0.49 1.60
N ARG A 106 13.68 1.19 0.54
CA ARG A 106 14.36 2.49 0.66
C ARG A 106 13.54 3.49 1.47
N GLU A 107 12.25 3.58 1.17
CA GLU A 107 11.38 4.60 1.75
C GLU A 107 11.05 4.27 3.21
N VAL A 108 10.97 2.98 3.56
CA VAL A 108 10.90 2.53 4.95
C VAL A 108 12.18 2.90 5.70
N LEU A 109 13.36 2.61 5.13
CA LEU A 109 14.64 3.00 5.73
C LEU A 109 14.77 4.50 5.93
N ASP A 110 14.45 5.28 4.89
CA ASP A 110 14.48 6.74 4.96
C ASP A 110 13.54 7.24 6.04
N ALA A 111 12.32 6.68 6.15
CA ALA A 111 11.37 7.05 7.19
C ALA A 111 11.86 6.70 8.60
N ILE A 112 12.51 5.55 8.80
CA ILE A 112 13.13 5.15 10.08
C ILE A 112 14.29 6.08 10.45
N ASN A 113 15.11 6.46 9.47
CA ASN A 113 16.31 7.27 9.66
C ASN A 113 16.02 8.78 9.69
N ARG A 114 14.78 9.21 9.45
CA ARG A 114 14.40 10.61 9.62
C ARG A 114 14.70 11.04 11.05
N ASN A 115 15.63 11.98 11.18
CA ASN A 115 16.07 12.50 12.48
C ASN A 115 15.07 13.51 13.08
N GLU A 116 13.79 13.41 12.68
CA GLU A 116 12.69 14.21 13.21
C GLU A 116 12.13 13.45 14.42
N SER A 117 12.15 14.09 15.59
CA SER A 117 11.68 13.51 16.86
C SER A 117 10.18 13.20 16.89
N GLU A 118 9.43 13.51 15.84
CA GLU A 118 7.97 13.44 15.83
C GLU A 118 7.41 12.34 14.90
N VAL A 119 8.19 11.80 13.96
CA VAL A 119 7.69 10.78 13.01
C VAL A 119 7.34 9.51 13.77
N LYS A 120 6.06 9.12 13.75
CA LYS A 120 5.55 7.97 14.51
C LYS A 120 5.56 6.66 13.73
N GLY A 121 5.80 6.72 12.43
CA GLY A 121 5.76 5.55 11.56
C GLY A 121 5.67 5.88 10.08
N ILE A 122 5.44 4.85 9.28
CA ILE A 122 5.21 4.94 7.83
C ILE A 122 3.86 4.30 7.47
N LEU A 123 3.16 4.93 6.54
CA LEU A 123 1.94 4.47 5.89
C LEU A 123 2.26 4.15 4.43
N ILE A 124 2.20 2.88 4.07
CA ILE A 124 2.42 2.42 2.68
C ILE A 124 1.07 2.22 2.00
N ASP A 125 0.76 3.05 1.00
CA ASP A 125 -0.46 2.98 0.21
C ASP A 125 -0.22 2.12 -1.04
N GLY A 126 -0.98 1.01 -1.12
CA GLY A 126 -1.14 0.27 -2.36
C GLY A 126 -0.11 -0.84 -2.58
N TYR A 127 0.30 -1.50 -1.51
CA TYR A 127 1.08 -2.72 -1.51
C TYR A 127 0.77 -3.52 -0.23
N PRO A 128 0.85 -4.87 -0.23
CA PRO A 128 0.86 -5.76 -1.40
C PRO A 128 -0.50 -5.82 -2.10
N ARG A 129 -0.53 -6.29 -3.35
CA ARG A 129 -1.75 -6.40 -4.20
C ARG A 129 -2.05 -7.80 -4.68
N CYS A 130 -1.12 -8.74 -4.51
CA CYS A 130 -1.30 -10.16 -4.76
C CYS A 130 -0.51 -10.98 -3.74
N ILE A 131 -0.74 -12.29 -3.74
CA ILE A 131 -0.07 -13.23 -2.84
C ILE A 131 1.44 -13.28 -3.09
N GLU A 132 1.91 -13.17 -4.33
CA GLU A 132 3.36 -13.12 -4.62
C GLU A 132 4.05 -11.94 -3.91
N GLN A 133 3.44 -10.77 -3.94
CA GLN A 133 3.93 -9.59 -3.23
C GLN A 133 3.87 -9.77 -1.72
N LEU A 134 2.80 -10.38 -1.20
CA LEU A 134 2.62 -10.67 0.22
C LEU A 134 3.67 -11.66 0.74
N ASP A 135 3.91 -12.76 0.02
CA ASP A 135 4.86 -13.81 0.37
C ASP A 135 6.31 -13.32 0.28
N SER A 136 6.58 -12.34 -0.59
CA SER A 136 7.89 -11.71 -0.70
C SER A 136 8.35 -11.03 0.60
N PHE A 137 7.41 -10.58 1.47
CA PHE A 137 7.76 -10.07 2.80
C PHE A 137 8.21 -11.17 3.77
N GLY A 138 7.68 -12.39 3.62
CA GLY A 138 8.02 -13.52 4.49
C GLY A 138 9.32 -14.23 4.10
N THR A 139 9.71 -14.12 2.83
CA THR A 139 10.81 -14.91 2.24
C THR A 139 11.93 -14.06 1.65
N TRP A 140 11.93 -12.75 1.91
CA TRP A 140 12.79 -11.76 1.29
C TRP A 140 14.26 -12.25 1.09
N PRO A 141 14.69 -12.55 -0.14
CA PRO A 141 16.05 -13.01 -0.40
C PRO A 141 17.05 -11.85 -0.62
N PHE A 142 16.62 -10.58 -0.52
CA PHE A 142 17.47 -9.40 -0.79
C PHE A 142 17.93 -8.65 0.46
N GLN A 143 18.04 -9.31 1.62
CA GLN A 143 18.71 -8.69 2.78
C GLN A 143 20.22 -8.47 2.54
N ASP A 144 20.75 -8.93 1.40
CA ASP A 144 22.19 -8.92 1.09
C ASP A 144 22.56 -8.34 -0.30
N MET A 145 21.64 -7.92 -1.18
CA MET A 145 22.01 -7.77 -2.62
C MET A 145 21.44 -6.61 -3.46
N MET A 146 20.96 -5.51 -2.87
CA MET A 146 20.77 -4.27 -3.66
C MET A 146 21.39 -3.06 -2.97
N PRO A 147 22.60 -2.62 -3.39
CA PRO A 147 23.06 -1.29 -3.05
C PRO A 147 22.18 -0.29 -3.80
N LEU A 148 21.24 0.32 -3.07
CA LEU A 148 20.37 1.37 -3.59
C LEU A 148 21.11 2.71 -3.78
N ALA A 149 22.32 2.82 -3.21
CA ALA A 149 23.27 3.90 -3.41
C ALA A 149 24.73 3.39 -3.37
N PRO A 150 25.68 4.08 -4.02
CA PRO A 150 27.11 3.77 -3.88
C PRO A 150 27.55 4.00 -2.43
N GLY A 151 28.04 2.94 -1.77
CA GLY A 151 28.54 2.99 -0.39
C GLY A 151 27.61 2.43 0.68
N ASP A 152 26.42 1.92 0.30
CA ASP A 152 25.56 1.16 1.20
C ASP A 152 26.08 -0.29 1.29
N ASP A 153 26.49 -0.73 2.49
CA ASP A 153 27.02 -2.07 2.74
C ASP A 153 25.91 -3.14 2.82
N GLY A 154 24.65 -2.73 2.62
CA GLY A 154 23.57 -3.60 2.18
C GLY A 154 23.12 -4.64 3.19
N ARG A 155 23.49 -4.50 4.47
CA ARG A 155 23.19 -5.49 5.51
C ARG A 155 22.38 -4.91 6.66
N VAL A 156 21.12 -4.58 6.38
CA VAL A 156 20.12 -4.43 7.46
C VAL A 156 19.00 -5.42 7.19
N SER A 157 18.98 -6.49 7.98
CA SER A 157 17.85 -7.41 8.07
C SER A 157 16.72 -6.69 8.79
N LEU A 158 15.88 -5.95 8.05
CA LEU A 158 14.62 -5.45 8.58
C LEU A 158 13.54 -6.52 8.37
N ASP A 159 13.00 -7.05 9.47
CA ASP A 159 11.75 -7.82 9.45
C ASP A 159 10.59 -6.83 9.26
N ILE A 160 10.40 -6.35 8.02
CA ILE A 160 9.34 -5.40 7.67
C ILE A 160 8.03 -6.18 7.58
N LYS A 161 7.20 -6.06 8.61
CA LYS A 161 5.84 -6.59 8.63
C LYS A 161 4.85 -5.49 9.00
N PRO A 162 3.65 -5.45 8.40
CA PRO A 162 2.58 -4.57 8.86
C PRO A 162 2.24 -4.85 10.32
N ASP A 163 2.16 -3.79 11.13
CA ASP A 163 1.51 -3.85 12.44
C ASP A 163 -0.03 -3.79 12.31
N LEU A 164 -0.50 -3.11 11.26
CA LEU A 164 -1.90 -2.92 10.94
C LEU A 164 -2.10 -2.80 9.41
N VAL A 165 -3.20 -3.37 8.93
CA VAL A 165 -3.67 -3.20 7.56
C VAL A 165 -5.07 -2.58 7.57
N LEU A 166 -5.23 -1.43 6.92
CA LEU A 166 -6.54 -0.84 6.68
C LEU A 166 -7.12 -1.35 5.36
N SER A 167 -8.43 -1.53 5.34
CA SER A 167 -9.20 -2.15 4.27
C SER A 167 -10.43 -1.29 3.94
N PHE A 168 -10.35 -0.45 2.91
CA PHE A 168 -11.40 0.55 2.62
C PHE A 168 -12.54 -0.01 1.78
N GLN A 169 -13.61 -0.47 2.41
CA GLN A 169 -14.78 -1.10 1.80
C GLN A 169 -15.68 -0.10 1.06
N ILE A 170 -15.76 -0.24 -0.25
CA ILE A 170 -16.67 0.50 -1.13
C ILE A 170 -17.61 -0.47 -1.85
N THR A 171 -18.75 -0.05 -2.40
CA THR A 171 -19.52 -0.88 -3.35
C THR A 171 -18.99 -0.71 -4.77
N LYS A 172 -19.24 -1.69 -5.66
CA LYS A 172 -18.82 -1.60 -7.06
C LYS A 172 -19.44 -0.38 -7.75
N GLU A 173 -20.70 -0.10 -7.43
CA GLU A 173 -21.45 1.04 -7.96
C GLU A 173 -20.80 2.37 -7.55
N ASN A 174 -20.53 2.57 -6.25
CA ASN A 174 -19.88 3.78 -5.76
C ASN A 174 -18.45 3.92 -6.28
N ALA A 175 -17.70 2.82 -6.34
CA ALA A 175 -16.36 2.77 -6.92
C ALA A 175 -16.37 3.23 -8.38
N ARG A 176 -17.31 2.70 -9.18
CA ARG A 176 -17.51 3.05 -10.58
C ARG A 176 -17.91 4.51 -10.75
N ALA A 177 -18.89 4.98 -9.98
CA ALA A 177 -19.34 6.36 -10.02
C ALA A 177 -18.20 7.35 -9.71
N ARG A 178 -17.40 7.08 -8.68
CA ARG A 178 -16.23 7.90 -8.32
C ARG A 178 -15.07 7.78 -9.32
N TYR A 179 -14.91 6.63 -9.95
CA TYR A 179 -13.91 6.43 -11.00
C TYR A 179 -14.27 7.24 -12.25
N LEU A 180 -15.50 7.13 -12.73
CA LEU A 180 -15.97 7.86 -13.91
C LEU A 180 -16.14 9.36 -13.65
N GLY A 181 -16.48 9.76 -12.41
CA GLY A 181 -16.53 11.17 -12.02
C GLY A 181 -15.18 11.89 -12.11
N ARG A 182 -14.06 11.14 -12.08
CA ARG A 182 -12.69 11.66 -12.26
C ARG A 182 -12.26 11.79 -13.73
N ALA A 183 -13.08 11.30 -14.67
CA ALA A 183 -12.77 11.29 -16.10
C ALA A 183 -12.79 12.68 -16.77
N ARG A 184 -13.05 13.77 -16.01
CA ARG A 184 -12.95 15.13 -16.54
C ARG A 184 -11.50 15.52 -16.87
N ASP A 185 -10.50 14.92 -16.21
CA ASP A 185 -9.08 15.27 -16.35
C ASP A 185 -8.15 14.07 -16.63
N THR A 186 -8.71 12.87 -16.82
CA THR A 186 -7.93 11.62 -16.95
C THR A 186 -8.48 10.72 -18.06
N ASN A 187 -7.62 9.90 -18.67
CA ASN A 187 -7.99 8.90 -19.68
C ASN A 187 -8.72 7.69 -19.04
N ASP A 188 -9.62 7.93 -18.08
CA ASP A 188 -10.37 6.92 -17.35
C ASP A 188 -11.67 6.58 -18.10
N SER A 189 -11.94 5.28 -18.30
CA SER A 189 -13.14 4.79 -19.00
C SER A 189 -13.82 3.67 -18.20
N ALA A 190 -15.09 3.38 -18.55
CA ALA A 190 -15.82 2.27 -17.95
C ALA A 190 -15.11 0.93 -18.16
N ASP A 191 -14.57 0.68 -19.36
CA ASP A 191 -13.84 -0.56 -19.66
C ASP A 191 -12.58 -0.70 -18.81
N LYS A 192 -11.84 0.41 -18.62
CA LYS A 192 -10.66 0.43 -17.73
C LYS A 192 -11.05 0.17 -16.28
N PHE A 193 -12.19 0.71 -15.84
CA PHE A 193 -12.72 0.42 -14.51
C PHE A 193 -13.03 -1.06 -14.35
N GLU A 194 -13.82 -1.66 -15.24
CA GLU A 194 -14.21 -3.07 -15.13
C GLU A 194 -13.00 -4.00 -15.12
N LYS A 195 -12.01 -3.71 -15.96
CA LYS A 195 -10.75 -4.46 -15.98
C LYS A 195 -10.01 -4.34 -14.65
N ARG A 196 -9.76 -3.12 -14.18
CA ARG A 196 -9.10 -2.84 -12.89
C ARG A 196 -9.84 -3.43 -11.69
N PHE A 197 -11.16 -3.43 -11.74
CA PHE A 197 -11.99 -3.94 -10.66
C PHE A 197 -11.95 -5.47 -10.59
N LYS A 198 -12.05 -6.16 -11.74
CA LYS A 198 -11.92 -7.62 -11.81
C LYS A 198 -10.57 -8.11 -11.30
N GLU A 199 -9.50 -7.38 -11.60
CA GLU A 199 -8.15 -7.73 -11.16
C GLU A 199 -7.98 -7.57 -9.66
N TYR A 200 -8.55 -6.51 -9.08
CA TYR A 200 -8.63 -6.34 -7.64
C TYR A 200 -9.35 -7.54 -6.98
N GLU A 201 -10.49 -7.98 -7.52
CA GLU A 201 -11.23 -9.13 -7.01
C GLU A 201 -10.41 -10.44 -7.06
N LEU A 202 -9.62 -10.64 -8.10
CA LEU A 202 -8.84 -11.87 -8.29
C LEU A 202 -7.56 -11.89 -7.44
N GLU A 203 -6.84 -10.77 -7.38
CA GLU A 203 -5.47 -10.75 -6.85
C GLU A 203 -5.40 -10.19 -5.42
N THR A 204 -6.21 -9.17 -5.11
CA THR A 204 -6.09 -8.45 -3.83
C THR A 204 -6.99 -9.03 -2.74
N VAL A 205 -8.15 -9.58 -3.08
CA VAL A 205 -9.03 -10.23 -2.08
C VAL A 205 -8.33 -11.36 -1.32
N PRO A 206 -7.55 -12.26 -1.95
CA PRO A 206 -6.78 -13.28 -1.22
C PRO A 206 -5.77 -12.69 -0.22
N VAL A 207 -5.16 -11.55 -0.53
CA VAL A 207 -4.23 -10.84 0.37
C VAL A 207 -4.96 -10.35 1.63
N GLU A 208 -6.19 -9.86 1.47
CA GLU A 208 -7.03 -9.44 2.59
C GLU A 208 -7.40 -10.62 3.48
N GLU A 209 -7.77 -11.76 2.91
CA GLU A 209 -8.08 -12.96 3.68
C GLU A 209 -6.89 -13.39 4.54
N GLU A 210 -5.68 -13.33 4.00
CA GLU A 210 -4.47 -13.62 4.75
C GLU A 210 -4.24 -12.63 5.90
N TYR A 211 -4.42 -11.33 5.68
CA TYR A 211 -4.31 -10.34 6.77
C TYR A 211 -5.45 -10.44 7.80
N ARG A 212 -6.64 -10.85 7.38
CA ARG A 212 -7.77 -11.15 8.26
C ARG A 212 -7.43 -12.34 9.16
N ASN A 213 -6.87 -13.41 8.60
CA ASN A 213 -6.43 -14.59 9.35
C ASN A 213 -5.31 -14.27 10.35
N ARG A 214 -4.44 -13.31 10.02
CA ARG A 214 -3.40 -12.79 10.92
C ARG A 214 -3.95 -11.87 12.02
N GLY A 215 -5.21 -11.47 11.96
CA GLY A 215 -5.85 -10.61 12.96
C GLY A 215 -5.37 -9.17 12.97
N ILE A 216 -4.78 -8.69 11.86
CA ILE A 216 -4.25 -7.32 11.73
C ILE A 216 -5.00 -6.48 10.68
N LEU A 217 -6.08 -7.00 10.12
CA LEU A 217 -6.91 -6.30 9.13
C LEU A 217 -8.06 -5.55 9.79
N VAL A 218 -8.26 -4.28 9.43
CA VAL A 218 -9.38 -3.44 9.87
C VAL A 218 -10.15 -2.93 8.66
N PHE A 219 -11.45 -3.23 8.63
CA PHE A 219 -12.36 -2.75 7.60
C PHE A 219 -12.90 -1.36 7.92
N ILE A 220 -12.93 -0.50 6.91
CA ILE A 220 -13.47 0.86 7.00
C ILE A 220 -14.49 1.01 5.87
N ASP A 221 -15.74 1.28 6.19
CA ASP A 221 -16.74 1.63 5.18
C ASP A 221 -16.41 3.01 4.60
N VAL A 222 -16.28 3.09 3.27
CA VAL A 222 -15.99 4.32 2.54
C VAL A 222 -17.03 4.60 1.46
N ASN A 223 -18.29 4.18 1.65
CA ASN A 223 -19.39 4.41 0.70
C ASN A 223 -20.00 5.81 0.75
N GLY A 224 -19.75 6.59 1.80
CA GLY A 224 -20.29 7.94 1.98
C GLY A 224 -19.55 9.03 1.21
N THR A 225 -19.89 10.28 1.50
CA THR A 225 -19.15 11.48 1.12
C THR A 225 -17.74 11.48 1.71
N LYS A 226 -16.90 12.43 1.28
CA LYS A 226 -15.53 12.55 1.81
C LYS A 226 -15.54 12.73 3.33
N GLU A 227 -16.42 13.58 3.83
CA GLU A 227 -16.58 13.91 5.24
C GLU A 227 -17.06 12.69 6.04
N GLU A 228 -18.10 12.00 5.56
CA GLU A 228 -18.60 10.75 6.18
C GLU A 228 -17.53 9.66 6.20
N ASN A 229 -16.72 9.52 5.13
CA ASN A 229 -15.65 8.53 5.08
C ASN A 229 -14.51 8.86 6.07
N ILE A 230 -14.21 10.14 6.29
CA ILE A 230 -13.24 10.58 7.30
C ILE A 230 -13.78 10.31 8.70
N GLU A 231 -15.07 10.56 8.94
CA GLU A 231 -15.73 10.25 10.21
C GLU A 231 -15.72 8.74 10.49
N ALA A 232 -16.12 7.91 9.50
CA ALA A 232 -16.10 6.46 9.59
C ALA A 232 -14.68 5.91 9.86
N LEU A 233 -13.67 6.44 9.16
CA LEU A 233 -12.27 6.11 9.40
C LEU A 233 -11.87 6.45 10.84
N THR A 234 -12.14 7.68 11.28
CA THR A 234 -11.74 8.15 12.61
C THR A 234 -12.44 7.35 13.70
N GLY A 235 -13.74 7.11 13.58
CA GLY A 235 -14.52 6.33 14.54
C GLY A 235 -14.05 4.88 14.64
N SER A 236 -13.76 4.24 13.50
CA SER A 236 -13.24 2.87 13.47
C SER A 236 -11.87 2.77 14.15
N LEU A 237 -10.98 3.73 13.90
CA LEU A 237 -9.65 3.77 14.50
C LEU A 237 -9.68 4.05 16.01
N GLN A 238 -10.59 4.92 16.46
CA GLN A 238 -10.77 5.19 17.90
C GLN A 238 -11.16 3.94 18.70
N GLN A 239 -11.92 3.03 18.10
CA GLN A 239 -12.35 1.79 18.74
C GLN A 239 -11.40 0.60 18.46
N CYS A 240 -10.44 0.78 17.55
CA CYS A 240 -9.53 -0.28 17.14
C CYS A 240 -8.38 -0.45 18.15
N VAL A 241 -8.41 -1.56 18.89
CA VAL A 241 -7.35 -1.92 19.87
C VAL A 241 -5.96 -2.00 19.22
N ILE A 242 -5.88 -2.53 17.99
CA ILE A 242 -4.62 -2.66 17.25
C ILE A 242 -4.07 -1.28 16.92
N TRP A 243 -4.92 -0.40 16.39
CA TRP A 243 -4.55 0.98 16.10
C TRP A 243 -4.08 1.72 17.35
N GLN A 244 -4.84 1.64 18.44
CA GLN A 244 -4.44 2.24 19.72
C GLN A 244 -3.07 1.72 20.15
N LYS A 245 -2.82 0.42 20.11
CA LYS A 245 -1.51 -0.16 20.45
C LYS A 245 -0.38 0.38 19.57
N VAL A 246 -0.66 0.62 18.29
CA VAL A 246 0.31 1.12 17.31
C VAL A 246 0.58 2.63 17.49
N THR A 247 -0.42 3.41 17.89
CA THR A 247 -0.30 4.89 17.96
C THR A 247 -0.14 5.49 19.36
N SER A 248 -0.31 4.71 20.43
CA SER A 248 -0.25 5.18 21.84
C SER A 248 1.16 5.21 22.44
N THR A 249 2.18 4.97 21.62
CA THR A 249 3.61 4.93 22.02
C THR A 249 4.39 6.03 21.33
#